data_AF-A0A183FKX2-F1
#
_entry.id   AF-A0A183FKX2-F1
#
_cell.length_a   1.000
_cell.length_b   1.000
_cell.length_c   1.000
_cell.angle_alpha   90.00
_cell.angle_beta   90.00
_cell.angle_gamma   90.00
#
_symmetry.space_group_name_H-M   'P 1'
#
loop_
_entity.id
_entity.type
_entity.pdbx_description
1 polymer ?
#
loop_
_entity_poly.entity_id
_entity_poly.type
_entity_poly.pdbx_seq_one_letter_code
_entity_poly.pdbx_strand_id
1 'polypeptide(L)'
;MVSGTCTDFLRQTEDIEEFFGINDDIGRLLTDRKKALKQWHNYFKEISTMKFPHPAIASGHGPVHKITVEKTEATLKRMEPCEATGPDDSAVID
;
A
#
# COMPACT_ATOMS: atom_id res chain seq x y z
N MET A 1 15.87 -9.09 -20.64
CA MET A 1 15.74 -9.93 -19.43
C MET A 1 15.59 -8.99 -18.25
N VAL A 2 14.39 -8.78 -17.72
CA VAL A 2 14.17 -8.04 -16.47
C VAL A 2 14.05 -9.10 -15.37
N SER A 3 15.17 -9.37 -14.71
CA SER A 3 15.21 -10.13 -13.47
C SER A 3 14.99 -9.15 -12.33
N GLY A 4 13.76 -9.04 -11.88
CA GLY A 4 13.37 -8.17 -10.77
C GLY A 4 11.98 -8.51 -10.28
N THR A 5 11.67 -9.80 -10.14
CA THR A 5 10.40 -10.25 -9.58
C THR A 5 10.47 -10.20 -8.06
N CYS A 6 9.71 -9.29 -7.46
CA CYS A 6 8.74 -9.60 -6.40
C CYS A 6 9.22 -10.47 -5.21
N THR A 7 10.50 -10.46 -4.82
CA THR A 7 10.96 -11.29 -3.68
C THR A 7 10.51 -10.72 -2.34
N ASP A 8 10.28 -9.40 -2.25
CA ASP A 8 9.80 -8.77 -1.02
C ASP A 8 8.33 -9.07 -0.72
N PHE A 9 7.48 -9.15 -1.75
CA PHE A 9 6.08 -9.56 -1.57
C PHE A 9 6.00 -11.05 -1.22
N LEU A 10 6.77 -11.90 -1.90
CA LEU A 10 6.82 -13.35 -1.60
C LEU A 10 7.26 -13.60 -0.15
N ARG A 11 8.33 -12.94 0.31
CA ARG A 11 8.81 -13.01 1.71
C ARG A 11 7.78 -12.49 2.72
N GLN A 12 7.04 -11.44 2.38
CA GLN A 12 5.94 -10.94 3.24
C GLN A 12 4.79 -11.95 3.34
N THR A 13 4.43 -12.64 2.25
CA THR A 13 3.42 -13.72 2.31
C THR A 13 3.88 -14.93 3.11
N GLU A 14 5.18 -15.28 3.09
CA GLU A 14 5.74 -16.38 3.89
C GLU A 14 5.60 -16.11 5.40
N ASP A 15 5.95 -14.90 5.85
CA ASP A 15 5.77 -14.47 7.26
C ASP A 15 4.28 -14.46 7.69
N ILE A 16 3.37 -14.12 6.76
CA ILE A 16 1.92 -14.14 7.00
C ILE A 16 1.40 -15.58 7.05
N GLU A 17 1.96 -16.51 6.27
CA GLU A 17 1.61 -17.93 6.30
C GLU A 17 2.13 -18.65 7.53
N GLU A 18 3.22 -18.18 8.16
CA GLU A 18 3.79 -18.81 9.35
C GLU A 18 2.98 -18.54 10.64
N PHE A 19 2.21 -17.44 10.69
CA PHE A 19 1.46 -17.04 11.89
C PHE A 19 -0.06 -17.31 11.79
N PHE A 20 -0.49 -18.53 12.15
CA PHE A 20 -1.92 -18.87 12.31
C PHE A 20 -2.52 -18.50 13.69
N GLY A 21 -1.94 -17.52 14.38
CA GLY A 21 -2.34 -17.13 15.72
C GLY A 21 -3.24 -15.88 15.72
N ILE A 22 -4.47 -16.01 16.20
CA ILE A 22 -5.36 -14.85 16.45
C ILE A 22 -5.80 -14.88 17.90
N ASN A 23 -5.84 -13.72 18.54
CA ASN A 23 -6.42 -13.63 19.88
C ASN A 23 -7.94 -13.71 19.83
N ASP A 24 -8.53 -14.49 20.73
CA ASP A 24 -9.96 -14.42 21.00
C ASP A 24 -10.35 -13.09 21.67
N ASP A 25 -11.64 -12.89 21.91
CA ASP A 25 -12.18 -11.66 22.49
C ASP A 25 -11.63 -11.36 23.90
N ILE A 26 -11.01 -12.34 24.56
CA ILE A 26 -10.41 -12.25 25.90
C ILE A 26 -8.88 -12.10 25.81
N GLY A 27 -8.32 -12.03 24.59
CA GLY A 27 -6.89 -11.87 24.36
C GLY A 27 -6.10 -13.18 24.36
N ARG A 28 -6.75 -14.35 24.32
CA ARG A 28 -6.06 -15.66 24.32
C ARG A 28 -5.75 -16.09 22.90
N LEU A 29 -4.52 -16.55 22.68
CA LEU A 29 -4.09 -17.02 21.38
C LEU A 29 -4.84 -18.29 20.95
N LEU A 30 -5.57 -18.21 19.84
CA LEU A 30 -6.16 -19.34 19.13
C LEU A 30 -5.09 -19.96 18.24
N THR A 31 -4.68 -21.18 18.57
CA THR A 31 -3.76 -22.00 17.76
C THR A 31 -4.50 -22.99 16.86
N ASP A 32 -5.81 -23.20 17.08
CA ASP A 32 -6.65 -24.01 16.20
C ASP A 32 -6.99 -23.20 14.93
N ARG A 33 -6.50 -23.68 13.78
CA ARG A 33 -6.66 -23.02 12.48
C ARG A 33 -8.12 -22.75 12.11
N LYS A 34 -9.05 -23.67 12.42
CA LYS A 34 -10.47 -23.49 12.07
C LYS A 34 -11.10 -22.37 12.90
N LYS A 35 -10.79 -22.30 14.19
CA LYS A 35 -11.23 -21.23 15.09
C LYS A 35 -10.62 -19.89 14.71
N ALA A 36 -9.32 -19.87 14.40
CA ALA A 36 -8.64 -18.67 13.92
C ALA A 36 -9.30 -18.15 12.63
N LEU A 37 -9.51 -18.99 11.62
CA LEU A 37 -10.18 -18.56 10.37
C LEU A 37 -11.60 -18.01 10.60
N LYS A 38 -12.36 -18.63 11.50
CA LYS A 38 -13.70 -18.14 11.88
C LYS A 38 -13.62 -16.76 12.53
N GLN A 39 -12.64 -16.55 13.42
CA GLN A 39 -12.44 -15.26 14.08
C GLN A 39 -12.00 -14.18 13.09
N TRP A 40 -11.06 -14.48 12.18
CA TRP A 40 -10.68 -13.61 11.06
C TRP A 40 -11.91 -13.17 10.26
N HIS A 41 -12.76 -14.12 9.87
CA HIS A 41 -13.95 -13.83 9.08
C HIS A 41 -14.95 -12.94 9.83
N ASN A 42 -15.17 -13.20 11.13
CA ASN A 42 -16.04 -12.37 11.95
C ASN A 42 -15.53 -10.93 12.10
N TYR A 43 -14.23 -10.77 12.38
CA TYR A 43 -13.58 -9.47 12.50
C TYR A 43 -13.66 -8.66 11.19
N PHE A 44 -13.36 -9.31 10.06
CA PHE A 44 -13.48 -8.69 8.74
C PHE A 44 -14.92 -8.26 8.44
N LYS A 45 -15.90 -9.10 8.78
CA LYS A 45 -17.32 -8.78 8.63
C LYS A 45 -17.72 -7.56 9.47
N GLU A 46 -17.27 -7.49 10.72
CA GLU A 46 -17.56 -6.36 11.61
C GLU A 46 -17.00 -5.05 11.03
N ILE A 47 -15.72 -5.03 10.66
CA ILE A 47 -15.08 -3.83 10.10
C ILE A 47 -15.71 -3.41 8.77
N SER A 48 -16.03 -4.36 7.89
CA SER A 48 -16.63 -4.05 6.59
C SER A 48 -18.05 -3.50 6.71
N THR A 49 -18.78 -3.86 7.77
CA THR A 49 -20.11 -3.28 8.05
C THR A 49 -20.07 -2.00 8.88
N MET A 50 -18.92 -1.69 9.49
CA MET A 50 -18.77 -0.49 10.30
C MET A 50 -18.90 0.75 9.40
N LYS A 51 -19.98 1.51 9.59
CA LYS A 51 -20.14 2.80 8.91
C LYS A 51 -19.19 3.80 9.57
N PHE A 52 -18.06 4.06 8.94
CA PHE A 52 -17.18 5.14 9.37
C PHE A 52 -17.96 6.47 9.29
N PRO A 53 -17.91 7.31 10.33
CA PRO A 53 -18.49 8.64 10.25
C PRO A 53 -17.75 9.40 9.15
N HIS A 54 -18.41 9.55 8.00
CA HIS A 54 -17.90 10.42 6.95
C HIS A 54 -18.14 11.85 7.42
N PRO A 55 -17.08 12.65 7.61
CA PRO A 55 -17.26 14.08 7.79
C PRO A 55 -18.08 14.59 6.60
N ALA A 56 -19.02 15.49 6.85
CA ALA A 56 -19.68 16.18 5.76
C ALA A 56 -18.57 16.91 4.97
N ILE A 57 -18.23 16.37 3.80
CA ILE A 57 -17.32 17.04 2.89
C ILE A 57 -18.06 18.30 2.49
N ALA A 58 -17.59 19.45 2.96
CA ALA A 58 -18.04 20.72 2.41
C ALA A 58 -17.76 20.64 0.91
N SER A 59 -18.82 20.53 0.11
CA SER A 59 -18.71 20.55 -1.34
C SER A 59 -17.97 21.82 -1.70
N GLY A 60 -16.69 21.67 -2.07
CA GLY A 60 -15.85 22.76 -2.48
C GLY A 60 -16.36 23.28 -3.81
N HIS A 61 -17.45 24.05 -3.80
CA HIS A 61 -17.91 24.88 -4.90
C HIS A 61 -16.98 26.10 -5.09
N GLY A 62 -15.69 25.92 -4.83
CA GLY A 62 -14.66 26.88 -5.18
C GLY A 62 -14.41 26.81 -6.68
N PRO A 63 -14.04 27.93 -7.32
CA PRO A 63 -13.66 27.93 -8.73
C PRO A 63 -12.54 26.91 -8.99
N VAL A 64 -12.86 25.85 -9.74
CA VAL A 64 -11.84 24.96 -10.30
C VAL A 64 -11.08 25.78 -11.33
N HIS A 65 -9.87 26.18 -10.99
CA HIS A 65 -9.01 26.91 -11.90
C HIS A 65 -8.70 26.00 -13.08
N LYS A 66 -9.10 26.41 -14.29
CA LYS A 66 -8.78 25.68 -15.51
C LYS A 66 -7.26 25.66 -15.65
N ILE A 67 -6.67 24.47 -15.66
CA ILE A 67 -5.26 24.29 -15.94
C ILE A 67 -5.06 24.61 -17.42
N THR A 68 -4.35 25.69 -17.72
CA THR A 68 -4.00 26.08 -19.09
C THR A 68 -2.83 25.23 -19.60
N VAL A 69 -2.79 25.00 -20.91
CA VAL A 69 -1.74 24.20 -21.58
C VAL A 69 -0.34 24.71 -21.24
N GLU A 70 -0.18 26.04 -21.20
CA GLU A 70 1.08 26.70 -20.85
C GLU A 70 1.56 26.37 -19.42
N LYS A 71 0.64 26.33 -18.44
CA LYS A 71 0.97 25.94 -17.07
C LYS A 71 1.42 24.48 -16.98
N THR A 72 0.76 23.60 -17.74
CA THR A 72 1.13 22.18 -17.82
C THR A 72 2.50 22.02 -18.47
N GLU A 73 2.75 22.67 -19.61
CA GLU A 73 4.02 22.59 -20.33
C GLU A 73 5.18 23.17 -19.50
N ALA A 74 4.98 24.31 -18.85
CA ALA A 74 5.98 24.90 -17.96
C ALA A 74 6.27 24.01 -16.74
N THR A 75 5.27 23.27 -16.25
CA THR A 75 5.48 22.30 -15.15
C THR A 75 6.25 21.08 -15.64
N LEU A 76 5.90 20.53 -16.81
CA LEU A 76 6.60 19.40 -17.42
C LEU A 76 8.05 19.73 -17.78
N LYS A 77 8.34 20.95 -18.25
CA LYS A 77 9.71 21.41 -18.50
C LYS A 77 10.56 21.60 -17.24
N ARG A 78 9.92 21.72 -16.07
CA ARG A 78 10.58 21.87 -14.76
C ARG A 78 10.68 20.55 -13.99
N MET A 79 10.08 19.49 -14.50
CA MET A 79 10.27 18.15 -14.01
C MET A 79 11.52 17.61 -14.69
N GLU A 80 12.57 17.35 -13.92
CA GLU A 80 13.71 16.59 -14.43
C GLU A 80 13.20 15.22 -14.90
N PRO A 81 13.60 14.73 -16.09
CA PRO A 81 13.41 13.33 -16.43
C PRO A 81 13.99 12.50 -15.29
N CYS A 82 13.24 11.55 -14.75
CA CYS A 82 13.76 10.68 -13.70
C CYS A 82 15.01 9.94 -14.21
N GLU A 83 16.20 10.49 -13.96
CA GLU A 83 17.44 9.73 -13.95
C GLU A 83 17.40 8.87 -12.69
N ALA A 84 16.76 7.70 -12.81
CA ALA A 84 17.06 6.61 -11.89
C ALA A 84 18.39 5.97 -12.33
N THR A 85 19.47 6.75 -12.25
CA THR A 85 20.84 6.24 -12.42
C THR A 85 21.31 5.81 -11.04
N GLY A 86 21.23 4.50 -10.78
CA GLY A 86 21.77 3.87 -9.58
C GLY A 86 23.31 4.00 -9.54
N PRO A 87 23.92 4.16 -8.37
CA PRO A 87 25.33 4.50 -8.25
C PRO A 87 26.20 3.24 -8.27
N ASP A 88 26.37 2.58 -9.42
CA ASP A 88 27.35 1.49 -9.55
C ASP A 88 27.99 1.47 -10.96
N ASP A 89 28.51 2.60 -11.42
CA ASP A 89 29.44 2.66 -12.55
C ASP A 89 30.75 3.34 -12.08
N SER A 90 31.48 2.67 -11.19
CA SER A 90 32.93 2.87 -11.08
C SER A 90 33.63 1.64 -10.45
N ALA A 91 34.14 0.77 -11.31
CA ALA A 91 35.36 0.04 -11.03
C ALA A 91 36.24 0.08 -12.28
N VAL A 92 37.32 0.84 -12.14
CA VAL A 92 38.40 1.03 -13.10
C VAL A 92 39.02 -0.30 -13.48
N ILE A 93 39.21 -0.51 -14.79
CA ILE A 93 40.07 -1.57 -15.33
C ILE A 93 41.52 -1.19 -15.04
N ASP A 94 42.26 -2.08 -14.38
CA ASP A 94 43.70 -2.30 -14.57
C ASP A 94 43.89 -3.79 -14.94
#